data_AF-A0A9D7M633-F1
#
_entry.id   AF-A0A9D7M633-F1
#
_cell.length_a   1.000
_cell.length_b   1.000
_cell.length_c   1.000
_cell.angle_alpha   90.00
_cell.angle_beta   90.00
_cell.angle_gamma   90.00
#
_symmetry.space_group_name_H-M   'P 1'
#
loop_
_entity.id
_entity.type
_entity.pdbx_description
1 polymer ?
#
loop_
_entity_poly.entity_id
_entity_poly.type
_entity_poly.pdbx_seq_one_letter_code
_entity_poly.pdbx_strand_id
1 'polypeptide(L)'
;MKPLLLHIPDDRYEDLVPLIQKNRNNKIPVSQQLVIEQKVASGEISIDLMTPTSPGIFSRFNRLWVRIQIFPASKLLHTLVLQKLRDPQFIPSIKFGAGMVLLPLFLLIQALLIGYISGMWLIAPLYLALVLGGMWMFKD
;
A
#
# COMPACT_ATOMS: atom_id res chain seq x y z
N MET A 1 7.98 15.31 12.67
CA MET A 1 7.42 15.01 11.34
C MET A 1 8.18 15.83 10.32
N LYS A 2 8.77 15.22 9.29
CA LYS A 2 9.47 15.99 8.23
C LYS A 2 8.43 16.55 7.25
N PRO A 3 8.49 17.84 6.88
CA PRO A 3 7.53 18.45 5.98
C PRO A 3 7.60 17.80 4.59
N LEU A 4 6.45 17.63 3.94
CA LEU A 4 6.32 17.16 2.55
C LEU A 4 6.71 18.24 1.51
N LEU A 5 7.23 19.37 1.97
CA LEU A 5 7.64 20.48 1.12
C LEU A 5 9.13 20.33 0.82
N LEU A 6 9.44 20.33 -0.48
CA LEU A 6 10.81 20.35 -0.97
C LEU A 6 11.43 21.70 -0.63
N HIS A 7 12.40 21.72 0.28
CA HIS A 7 13.18 22.90 0.59
C HIS A 7 14.48 22.87 -0.19
N ILE A 8 14.60 23.78 -1.16
CA ILE A 8 15.78 23.99 -1.99
C ILE A 8 16.42 25.30 -1.52
N PRO A 9 17.71 25.32 -1.20
CA PRO A 9 18.38 26.55 -0.82
C PRO A 9 18.54 27.48 -2.04
N ASP A 10 18.33 28.78 -1.82
CA ASP A 10 18.21 29.80 -2.88
C ASP A 10 19.47 29.93 -3.75
N ASP A 11 20.63 29.60 -3.18
CA ASP A 11 21.94 29.65 -3.83
C ASP A 11 22.12 28.62 -4.94
N ARG A 12 21.37 27.51 -4.90
CA ARG A 12 21.44 26.40 -5.87
C ARG A 12 20.13 26.14 -6.59
N TYR A 13 19.16 27.05 -6.44
CA TYR A 13 17.80 26.86 -6.98
C TYR A 13 17.81 26.66 -8.50
N GLU A 14 18.50 27.55 -9.22
CA GLU A 14 18.54 27.55 -10.69
C GLU A 14 19.19 26.28 -11.27
N ASP A 15 20.13 25.67 -10.54
CA ASP A 15 20.83 24.47 -11.00
C ASP A 15 20.08 23.18 -10.63
N LEU A 16 19.50 23.13 -9.43
CA LEU A 16 18.87 21.92 -8.89
C LEU A 16 17.47 21.67 -9.43
N VAL A 17 16.67 22.72 -9.65
CA VAL A 17 15.30 22.59 -10.17
C VAL A 17 15.22 21.87 -11.52
N PRO A 18 15.97 22.28 -12.57
CA PRO A 18 15.90 21.59 -13.85
C PRO A 18 16.45 20.15 -13.76
N LEU A 19 17.44 19.91 -12.89
CA LEU A 19 18.05 18.59 -12.70
C LEU A 19 17.08 17.62 -12.01
N ILE A 20 16.41 18.08 -10.95
CA ILE A 20 15.37 17.32 -10.23
C ILE A 20 14.19 17.01 -11.17
N GLN A 21 13.75 17.99 -11.95
CA GLN A 21 12.65 17.80 -12.90
C GLN A 21 13.02 16.78 -14.00
N LYS A 22 14.23 16.86 -14.55
CA LYS A 22 14.72 15.95 -15.60
C LYS A 22 14.81 14.50 -15.13
N ASN A 23 15.22 14.30 -13.87
CA ASN A 23 15.45 12.99 -13.29
C ASN A 23 14.25 12.45 -12.48
N ARG A 24 13.11 13.12 -12.57
CA ARG A 24 11.91 12.82 -11.80
C ARG A 24 11.34 11.44 -12.17
N ASN A 25 11.36 10.49 -11.22
CA ASN A 25 10.77 9.16 -11.44
C ASN A 25 9.31 9.10 -10.97
N ASN A 26 8.38 9.32 -11.90
CA ASN A 26 6.94 9.30 -11.63
C ASN A 26 6.37 7.90 -11.29
N LYS A 27 7.19 6.84 -11.29
CA LYS A 27 6.77 5.48 -10.92
C LYS A 27 6.86 5.22 -9.42
N ILE A 28 7.54 6.09 -8.67
CA ILE A 28 7.74 5.96 -7.21
C ILE A 28 6.64 6.74 -6.48
N PRO A 29 6.16 6.28 -5.31
CA PRO A 29 5.27 7.07 -4.46
C PRO A 29 5.83 8.47 -4.18
N VAL A 30 4.98 9.49 -4.30
CA VAL A 30 5.34 10.92 -4.17
C VAL A 30 6.09 11.22 -2.87
N SER A 31 5.74 10.56 -1.76
CA SER A 31 6.42 10.73 -0.48
C SER A 31 7.87 10.24 -0.48
N GLN A 32 8.14 9.07 -1.07
CA GLN A 32 9.50 8.53 -1.19
C GLN A 32 10.33 9.40 -2.13
N GLN A 33 9.71 9.83 -3.21
CA GLN A 33 10.32 10.73 -4.17
C GLN A 33 10.71 12.07 -3.54
N LEU A 34 9.82 12.71 -2.78
CA LEU A 34 10.12 13.96 -2.08
C LEU A 34 11.26 13.82 -1.08
N VAL A 35 11.37 12.66 -0.41
CA VAL A 35 12.51 12.39 0.49
C VAL A 35 13.82 12.30 -0.29
N ILE A 36 13.81 11.67 -1.46
CA ILE A 36 14.99 11.60 -2.33
C ILE A 36 15.35 13.00 -2.83
N GLU A 37 14.38 13.76 -3.32
CA GLU A 37 14.56 15.13 -3.80
C GLU A 37 15.08 16.05 -2.68
N GLN A 38 14.60 15.89 -1.44
CA GLN A 38 15.09 16.64 -0.27
C GLN A 38 16.54 16.29 0.09
N LYS A 39 16.96 15.04 -0.08
CA LYS A 39 18.36 14.62 0.13
C LYS A 39 19.30 15.16 -0.95
N VAL A 40 18.82 15.25 -2.20
CA VAL A 40 19.56 15.90 -3.29
C VAL A 40 19.66 17.41 -3.03
N ALA A 41 18.57 18.06 -2.63
CA ALA A 41 18.52 19.49 -2.33
C ALA A 41 19.36 19.90 -1.11
N SER A 42 19.56 19.00 -0.15
CA SER A 42 20.46 19.20 1.01
C SER A 42 21.93 18.88 0.70
N GLY A 43 22.24 18.31 -0.46
CA GLY A 43 23.60 17.93 -0.84
C GLY A 43 24.13 16.67 -0.14
N GLU A 44 23.27 15.90 0.54
CA GLU A 44 23.65 14.64 1.21
C GLU A 44 23.90 13.50 0.21
N ILE A 45 23.36 13.59 -1.01
CA ILE A 45 23.45 12.52 -2.03
C ILE A 45 23.80 13.15 -3.41
N SER A 46 24.89 12.67 -4.01
CA SER A 46 25.18 12.88 -5.44
C SER A 46 24.27 12.00 -6.28
N ILE A 47 23.75 12.55 -7.38
CA ILE A 47 22.64 12.01 -8.20
C ILE A 47 23.01 10.64 -8.81
N ASP A 48 22.88 9.60 -8.00
CA ASP A 48 22.58 8.25 -8.45
C ASP A 48 21.21 7.98 -7.87
N LEU A 49 20.17 8.29 -8.66
CA LEU A 49 18.79 8.03 -8.27
C LEU A 49 18.66 6.53 -8.10
N MET A 50 18.77 6.09 -6.84
CA MET A 50 18.72 4.69 -6.46
C MET A 50 17.72 3.96 -7.34
N THR A 51 18.27 3.00 -8.08
CA THR A 51 17.51 2.06 -8.91
C THR A 51 16.29 1.61 -8.13
N PRO A 52 15.09 1.60 -8.75
CA PRO A 52 13.89 1.13 -8.08
C PRO A 52 14.22 -0.28 -7.58
N THR A 53 14.28 -0.46 -6.27
CA THR A 53 14.54 -1.76 -5.65
C THR A 53 13.47 -2.67 -6.19
N SER A 54 13.84 -3.49 -7.18
CA SER A 54 12.84 -4.27 -7.89
C SER A 54 12.22 -5.18 -6.84
N PRO A 55 10.90 -5.17 -6.66
CA PRO A 55 10.27 -5.98 -5.64
C PRO A 55 10.69 -7.43 -5.90
N GLY A 56 11.45 -8.00 -4.97
CA GLY A 56 12.00 -9.34 -5.07
C GLY A 56 10.88 -10.34 -5.35
N ILE A 57 11.20 -11.46 -6.00
CA ILE A 57 10.22 -12.45 -6.48
C ILE A 57 9.21 -12.82 -5.37
N PHE A 58 9.67 -12.99 -4.13
CA PHE A 58 8.84 -13.26 -2.96
C PHE A 58 7.79 -12.18 -2.65
N SER A 59 8.14 -10.90 -2.80
CA SER A 59 7.19 -9.80 -2.59
C SER A 59 6.07 -9.79 -3.65
N ARG A 60 6.37 -10.22 -4.89
CA ARG A 60 5.37 -10.34 -5.95
C ARG A 60 4.41 -11.48 -5.66
N PHE A 61 4.93 -12.63 -5.21
CA PHE A 61 4.11 -13.77 -4.79
C PHE A 61 3.23 -13.42 -3.60
N ASN A 62 3.79 -12.81 -2.55
CA ASN A 62 3.02 -12.36 -1.40
C ASN A 62 1.91 -11.40 -1.84
N ARG A 63 2.19 -10.50 -2.78
CA ARG A 63 1.22 -9.50 -3.28
C ARG A 63 0.06 -10.16 -4.00
N LEU A 64 0.36 -11.17 -4.81
CA LEU A 64 -0.67 -11.96 -5.48
C LEU A 64 -1.49 -12.75 -4.46
N TRP A 65 -0.84 -13.38 -3.49
CA TRP A 65 -1.49 -14.18 -2.45
C TRP A 65 -2.45 -13.34 -1.60
N VAL A 66 -2.00 -12.21 -1.05
CA VAL A 66 -2.86 -11.29 -0.27
C VAL A 66 -3.99 -10.73 -1.14
N ARG A 67 -3.72 -10.39 -2.41
CA ARG A 67 -4.75 -9.92 -3.33
C ARG A 67 -5.83 -10.97 -3.54
N ILE A 68 -5.48 -12.24 -3.68
CA ILE A 68 -6.45 -13.34 -3.81
C ILE A 68 -7.31 -13.47 -2.55
N GLN A 69 -6.72 -13.35 -1.35
CA GLN A 69 -7.48 -13.44 -0.10
C GLN A 69 -8.49 -12.29 0.06
N ILE A 70 -8.12 -11.06 -0.29
CA ILE A 70 -8.98 -9.87 -0.08
C ILE A 70 -9.95 -9.64 -1.24
N PHE A 71 -9.66 -10.17 -2.43
CA PHE A 71 -10.46 -9.95 -3.64
C PHE A 71 -11.96 -10.26 -3.47
N PRO A 72 -12.39 -11.38 -2.85
CA PRO A 72 -13.80 -11.67 -2.65
C PRO A 72 -14.49 -10.62 -1.77
N ALA A 73 -13.87 -10.22 -0.66
CA ALA A 73 -14.38 -9.18 0.21
C ALA A 73 -14.50 -7.82 -0.52
N SER A 74 -13.48 -7.47 -1.32
CA SER A 74 -13.51 -6.25 -2.12
C SER A 74 -14.62 -6.26 -3.17
N LYS A 75 -14.88 -7.42 -3.79
CA LYS A 75 -15.96 -7.58 -4.77
C LYS A 75 -17.32 -7.44 -4.09
N LEU A 76 -17.51 -8.07 -2.93
CA LEU A 76 -18.72 -7.96 -2.12
C LEU A 76 -18.99 -6.51 -1.68
N LEU A 77 -17.95 -5.79 -1.25
CA LEU A 77 -18.06 -4.36 -0.92
C LEU A 77 -18.56 -3.58 -2.15
N HIS A 78 -17.97 -3.82 -3.32
CA HIS A 78 -18.37 -3.14 -4.54
C HIS A 78 -19.81 -3.42 -4.94
N THR A 79 -20.25 -4.68 -4.88
CA THR A 79 -21.60 -5.06 -5.30
C THR A 79 -22.67 -4.69 -4.29
N LEU A 80 -22.41 -4.88 -2.99
CA LEU A 80 -23.42 -4.66 -1.95
C LEU A 80 -23.51 -3.20 -1.52
N VAL A 81 -22.37 -2.51 -1.46
CA VAL A 81 -22.28 -1.16 -0.90
C VAL A 81 -22.14 -0.14 -2.02
N LEU A 82 -21.11 -0.25 -2.87
CA LEU A 82 -20.78 0.82 -3.82
C LEU A 82 -21.79 0.94 -4.97
N GLN A 83 -22.33 -0.16 -5.50
CA GLN A 83 -23.38 -0.12 -6.53
C GLN A 83 -24.69 0.47 -6.04
N LYS A 84 -24.96 0.43 -4.74
CA LYS A 84 -26.21 0.94 -4.15
C LYS A 84 -26.13 2.43 -3.80
N LEU A 85 -24.94 3.02 -3.88
CA LEU A 85 -24.72 4.44 -3.59
C LEU A 85 -25.02 5.29 -4.83
N ARG A 86 -25.94 6.22 -4.65
CA ARG A 86 -26.35 7.18 -5.70
C ARG A 86 -25.47 8.42 -5.75
N ASP A 87 -24.81 8.75 -4.64
CA ASP A 87 -23.96 9.94 -4.51
C ASP A 87 -22.46 9.56 -4.58
N PRO A 88 -21.73 10.04 -5.61
CA PRO A 88 -20.32 9.73 -5.78
C PRO A 88 -19.40 10.36 -4.72
N GLN A 89 -19.84 11.40 -4.01
CA GLN A 89 -19.01 12.11 -3.03
C GLN A 89 -18.74 11.28 -1.76
N PHE A 90 -19.65 10.37 -1.42
CA PHE A 90 -19.52 9.51 -0.23
C PHE A 90 -18.82 8.16 -0.50
N ILE A 91 -18.53 7.84 -1.76
CA ILE A 91 -17.87 6.58 -2.16
C ILE A 91 -16.57 6.32 -1.37
N PRO A 92 -15.64 7.28 -1.20
CA PRO A 92 -14.38 7.02 -0.49
C PRO A 92 -14.60 6.73 0.99
N SER A 93 -15.45 7.53 1.65
CA SER A 93 -15.75 7.41 3.09
C SER A 93 -16.46 6.10 3.40
N ILE A 94 -17.44 5.72 2.57
CA ILE A 94 -18.19 4.48 2.75
C ILE A 94 -17.32 3.27 2.40
N LYS A 95 -16.48 3.35 1.36
CA LYS A 95 -15.51 2.28 1.06
C LYS A 95 -14.55 2.06 2.22
N PHE A 96 -14.09 3.13 2.86
CA PHE A 96 -13.22 3.04 4.04
C PHE A 96 -13.96 2.42 5.24
N GLY A 97 -15.14 2.95 5.60
CA GLY A 97 -15.95 2.44 6.71
C GLY A 97 -16.37 0.98 6.52
N ALA A 98 -16.92 0.66 5.35
CA ALA A 98 -17.29 -0.71 5.01
C ALA A 98 -16.07 -1.63 4.95
N GLY A 99 -14.93 -1.15 4.44
CA GLY A 99 -13.68 -1.91 4.43
C GLY A 99 -13.19 -2.27 5.83
N MET A 100 -13.27 -1.34 6.79
CA MET A 100 -12.85 -1.58 8.18
C MET A 100 -13.68 -2.67 8.88
N VAL A 101 -14.96 -2.83 8.53
CA VAL A 101 -15.82 -3.84 9.15
C VAL A 101 -15.84 -5.14 8.36
N LEU A 102 -16.01 -5.05 7.04
CA LEU A 102 -16.20 -6.22 6.18
C LEU A 102 -14.95 -7.07 6.05
N LEU A 103 -13.76 -6.43 6.00
CA LEU A 103 -12.50 -7.13 5.80
C LEU A 103 -12.13 -8.03 6.98
N PRO A 104 -12.11 -7.57 8.25
CA PRO A 104 -11.84 -8.46 9.39
C PRO A 104 -12.93 -9.53 9.56
N LEU A 105 -14.21 -9.19 9.32
CA LEU A 105 -15.30 -10.16 9.38
C LEU A 105 -15.12 -11.27 8.34
N PHE A 106 -14.76 -10.91 7.11
CA PHE A 106 -14.52 -11.87 6.04
C PHE A 106 -13.35 -12.80 6.37
N LEU A 107 -12.24 -12.26 6.86
CA LEU A 107 -11.08 -13.08 7.27
C LEU A 107 -11.44 -14.06 8.39
N LEU A 108 -12.28 -13.65 9.34
CA LEU A 108 -12.74 -14.51 10.42
C LEU A 108 -13.62 -15.66 9.90
N ILE A 109 -14.56 -15.36 9.01
CA ILE A 109 -15.40 -16.38 8.36
C ILE A 109 -14.52 -17.34 7.55
N GLN A 110 -13.54 -16.83 6.82
CA GLN A 110 -12.62 -17.64 6.03
C GLN A 110 -11.75 -18.56 6.89
N ALA A 111 -11.22 -18.04 8.00
CA ALA A 111 -10.45 -18.83 8.96
C ALA A 111 -11.31 -19.95 9.58
N LEU A 112 -12.55 -19.65 9.96
CA LEU A 112 -13.52 -20.64 10.45
C LEU A 112 -13.81 -21.72 9.40
N LEU A 113 -14.03 -21.31 8.15
CA LEU A 113 -14.32 -22.24 7.05
C LEU A 113 -13.15 -23.19 6.80
N ILE A 114 -11.91 -22.70 6.88
CA ILE A 114 -10.71 -23.53 6.76
C ILE A 114 -10.57 -24.49 7.95
N GLY A 115 -10.79 -24.01 9.18
CA GLY A 115 -10.78 -24.87 10.37
C GLY A 115 -11.83 -25.97 10.29
N TYR A 116 -13.02 -25.64 9.79
CA TYR A 116 -14.10 -26.59 9.58
C TYR A 116 -13.76 -27.64 8.51
N ILE A 117 -13.32 -27.21 7.32
CA ILE A 117 -12.97 -28.11 6.20
C ILE A 117 -11.80 -29.02 6.58
N SER A 118 -10.80 -28.49 7.29
CA SER A 118 -9.62 -29.25 7.68
C SER A 118 -9.88 -30.20 8.86
N GLY A 119 -11.02 -30.10 9.54
CA GLY A 119 -11.34 -30.87 10.74
C GLY A 119 -10.48 -30.54 11.98
N MET A 120 -9.54 -29.60 11.86
CA MET A 120 -8.61 -29.20 12.90
C MET A 120 -8.82 -27.73 13.25
N TRP A 121 -9.47 -27.47 14.38
CA TRP A 121 -9.76 -26.12 14.85
C TRP A 121 -8.52 -25.25 15.06
N LEU A 122 -7.36 -25.87 15.31
CA LEU A 122 -6.08 -25.17 15.53
C LEU A 122 -5.52 -24.52 14.26
N ILE A 123 -6.00 -24.93 13.09
CA ILE A 123 -5.57 -24.38 11.80
C ILE A 123 -6.21 -23.00 11.55
N ALA A 124 -7.42 -22.75 12.06
CA ALA A 124 -8.10 -21.46 11.91
C ALA A 124 -7.28 -20.27 12.45
N PRO A 125 -6.81 -20.27 13.73
CA PRO A 125 -5.99 -19.17 14.23
C PRO A 125 -4.62 -19.09 13.57
N LEU A 126 -4.02 -20.23 13.21
CA LEU A 126 -2.73 -20.26 12.51
C LEU A 126 -2.83 -19.61 11.12
N TYR A 127 -3.88 -19.93 10.39
CA TYR A 127 -4.19 -19.34 9.09
C TYR A 127 -4.40 -17.81 9.21
N LEU A 128 -5.16 -17.38 10.22
CA LEU A 128 -5.44 -15.97 10.44
C LEU A 128 -4.14 -15.19 10.74
N ALA A 129 -3.27 -15.74 11.58
CA ALA A 129 -1.95 -15.16 11.87
C ALA A 129 -1.07 -15.05 10.61
N LEU A 130 -1.07 -16.08 9.76
CA LEU A 130 -0.31 -16.09 8.51
C LEU A 130 -0.79 -15.01 7.53
N VAL A 131 -2.11 -14.85 7.38
CA VAL A 131 -2.69 -13.81 6.52
C VAL A 131 -2.37 -12.42 7.05
N LEU A 132 -2.52 -12.19 8.36
CA LEU A 132 -2.20 -10.89 8.96
C LEU A 132 -0.70 -10.56 8.87
N GLY A 133 0.17 -11.53 9.12
CA GLY A 133 1.62 -11.37 8.95
C GLY A 133 1.99 -11.04 7.50
N GLY A 134 1.39 -11.74 6.54
CA GLY A 134 1.55 -11.46 5.12
C GLY A 134 1.09 -10.05 4.71
N MET A 135 0.00 -9.55 5.32
CA MET A 135 -0.49 -8.18 5.13
C MET A 135 0.44 -7.13 5.75
N TRP A 136 1.02 -7.41 6.93
CA TRP A 136 1.91 -6.49 7.62
C TRP A 136 3.24 -6.29 6.89
N MET A 137 3.72 -7.34 6.21
CA MET A 137 4.93 -7.33 5.37
C MET A 137 4.84 -6.39 4.15
N PHE A 138 3.69 -5.75 3.89
CA PHE A 138 3.52 -4.71 2.86
C PHE A 138 3.79 -3.28 3.32
N LYS A 139 4.12 -3.08 4.61
CA LYS A 139 4.30 -1.73 5.15
C LYS A 139 5.66 -1.09 4.79
N ASP A 140 6.57 -1.86 4.20
CA ASP A 140 7.90 -1.42 3.74
C ASP A 140 7.96 -1.25 2.21
#